data_AF-A0A8C2TFJ2-F1
#
_entry.id   AF-A0A8C2TFJ2-F1
#
_cell.length_a   1.000
_cell.length_b   1.000
_cell.length_c   1.000
_cell.angle_alpha   90.00
_cell.angle_beta   90.00
_cell.angle_gamma   90.00
#
_symmetry.space_group_name_H-M   'P 1'
#
loop_
_entity.id
_entity.type
_entity.pdbx_description
1 polymer ?
#
loop_
_entity_poly.entity_id
_entity_poly.type
_entity_poly.pdbx_seq_one_letter_code
_entity_poly.pdbx_strand_id
1 'polypeptide(L)'
;MELSEMLYNKSEYIETASGNKVSRQSVLCGSQNIVLNGKTIVMNDCIIRGDLANVRVGRHCVVKSRSVIRPPFKKFSKGVAFFPLHIGDHVFIEEDCVVNAAQIGSYVHIGKNCVISLLELHKRRKALSEPEVRYYLRQTILGCQYLHSQRVIHRDLKLGNLFLSDDMEVKIGDFGLATKVEYDGERKKTLCGTPNYIAPEVLGKKGHSFEVDVWSIGCIMYTLLVGKPPFETSCLKETYLRIKKNEYTIPKHINPVAANLIQKMLRSDPATRPTINELLNDEFFTSGYIPSRLPTSCLTVAPRFSIAPSTLELNGRKPLTALNKGPESPALENLPEKEDAAGLREVGDSIECHLADMLQQLTAVNSAKPSERTAVRQEEAEDPACIPIFWVSKWVDYSDKYGLGYQLCDNSVGVLFNDSTRLIMYNDGDSLQYIEQNNTESYFTVRSCPSALNKKITLLKYFRNYMSEHLLKAGANITPREGDELARLPYLCTWFRTRSAIILHLSNGTVQINFFQDHTKVILCPLMAAVTYIDEKRDFRTYKLSLIEEHGCCKELASRLRYARTMVEKLLSSKSGSARVKSSV
;
A
#
# COMPACT_ATOMS: atom_id res chain seq x y z
N MET A 1 -7.61 -17.74 19.69
CA MET A 1 -8.17 -18.84 18.89
C MET A 1 -7.32 -20.06 19.23
N GLU A 2 -7.87 -21.03 19.96
CA GLU A 2 -7.18 -22.32 20.09
C GLU A 2 -7.16 -22.96 18.71
N LEU A 3 -5.97 -23.35 18.25
CA LEU A 3 -5.78 -24.00 16.95
C LEU A 3 -6.56 -25.31 16.93
N SER A 4 -7.16 -25.63 15.78
CA SER A 4 -7.70 -26.97 15.54
C SER A 4 -6.61 -28.02 15.74
N GLU A 5 -6.98 -29.20 16.26
CA GLU A 5 -6.03 -30.30 16.43
C GLU A 5 -5.45 -30.70 15.06
N MET A 6 -4.17 -30.43 14.86
CA MET A 6 -3.43 -30.90 13.67
C MET A 6 -3.00 -32.35 13.88
N LEU A 7 -3.69 -33.26 13.20
CA LEU A 7 -3.29 -34.66 13.08
C LEU A 7 -2.10 -34.76 12.12
N TYR A 8 -1.03 -35.44 12.54
CA TYR A 8 0.15 -35.68 11.71
C TYR A 8 0.53 -37.16 11.77
N ASN A 9 1.11 -37.68 10.69
CA ASN A 9 1.57 -39.06 10.64
C ASN A 9 2.92 -39.20 11.38
N LYS A 10 2.95 -40.01 12.45
CA LYS A 10 4.18 -40.22 13.25
C LYS A 10 5.35 -40.77 12.45
N SER A 11 5.12 -41.50 11.35
CA SER A 11 6.22 -42.03 10.52
C SER A 11 6.93 -40.93 9.72
N GLU A 12 6.23 -39.84 9.41
CA GLU A 12 6.73 -38.74 8.56
C GLU A 12 7.51 -37.68 9.34
N TYR A 13 7.46 -37.71 10.68
CA TYR A 13 8.07 -36.71 11.55
C TYR A 13 9.08 -37.35 12.51
N ILE A 14 10.14 -36.59 12.80
CA ILE A 14 11.12 -36.89 13.84
C ILE A 14 10.74 -36.07 15.07
N GLU A 15 10.48 -36.76 16.18
CA GLU A 15 10.19 -36.11 17.46
C GLU A 15 11.45 -36.02 18.33
N THR A 16 11.79 -34.82 18.79
CA THR A 16 12.94 -34.60 19.70
C THR A 16 12.52 -34.72 21.15
N ALA A 17 13.47 -34.98 22.06
CA ALA A 17 13.22 -35.00 23.51
C ALA A 17 12.63 -33.69 24.07
N SER A 18 12.89 -32.56 23.39
CA SER A 18 12.31 -31.25 23.70
C SER A 18 10.90 -31.04 23.14
N GLY A 19 10.30 -32.07 22.51
CA GLY A 19 8.94 -32.07 21.98
C GLY A 19 8.80 -31.40 20.62
N ASN A 20 9.90 -31.16 19.89
CA ASN A 20 9.83 -30.67 18.51
C ASN A 20 9.45 -31.81 17.58
N LYS A 21 8.69 -31.53 16.52
CA LYS A 21 8.30 -32.47 15.48
C LYS A 21 8.83 -31.93 14.16
N VAL A 22 9.80 -32.61 13.54
CA VAL A 22 10.45 -32.16 12.31
C VAL A 22 10.16 -33.14 11.20
N SER A 23 9.51 -32.69 10.13
CA SER A 23 9.21 -33.52 8.97
C SER A 23 10.49 -34.07 8.35
N ARG A 24 10.48 -35.35 7.99
CA ARG A 24 11.55 -36.01 7.24
C ARG A 24 11.72 -35.46 5.83
N GLN A 25 10.71 -34.78 5.30
CA GLN A 25 10.76 -34.11 4.00
C GLN A 25 11.29 -32.68 4.08
N SER A 26 11.64 -32.18 5.28
CA SER A 26 12.33 -30.91 5.44
C SER A 26 13.84 -31.04 5.17
N VAL A 27 14.43 -29.98 4.64
CA VAL A 27 15.86 -29.87 4.33
C VAL A 27 16.55 -29.01 5.38
N LEU A 28 17.37 -29.64 6.22
CA LEU A 28 18.19 -28.95 7.22
C LEU A 28 19.65 -28.88 6.75
N CYS A 29 20.10 -27.70 6.30
CA CYS A 29 21.49 -27.47 5.95
C CYS A 29 22.25 -26.97 7.18
N GLY A 30 23.38 -27.61 7.53
CA GLY A 30 24.17 -27.23 8.71
C GLY A 30 23.41 -27.40 10.03
N SER A 31 22.82 -28.58 10.25
CA SER A 31 21.96 -28.91 11.39
C SER A 31 22.59 -28.64 12.77
N GLN A 32 23.91 -28.71 12.89
CA GLN A 32 24.66 -28.37 14.10
C GLN A 32 24.48 -26.93 14.58
N ASN A 33 24.06 -26.04 13.67
CA ASN A 33 23.84 -24.62 13.93
C ASN A 33 22.34 -24.27 14.05
N ILE A 34 21.46 -25.27 14.07
CA ILE A 34 20.00 -25.10 14.16
C ILE A 34 19.54 -25.47 15.56
N VAL A 35 18.90 -24.53 16.26
CA VAL A 35 18.36 -24.76 17.61
C VAL A 35 16.84 -24.60 17.61
N LEU A 36 16.11 -25.65 17.96
CA LEU A 36 14.64 -25.64 18.11
C LEU A 36 14.28 -25.66 19.60
N ASN A 37 13.70 -24.58 20.13
CA ASN A 37 13.51 -24.36 21.58
C ASN A 37 12.33 -25.13 22.22
N GLY A 38 11.81 -26.17 21.56
CA GLY A 38 10.84 -27.11 22.12
C GLY A 38 9.41 -26.87 21.66
N LYS A 39 8.62 -27.95 21.52
CA LYS A 39 7.23 -27.88 20.98
C LYS A 39 7.13 -27.17 19.63
N THR A 40 8.20 -27.18 18.83
CA THR A 40 8.24 -26.62 17.48
C THR A 40 7.83 -27.69 16.46
N ILE A 41 6.93 -27.37 15.53
CA ILE A 41 6.58 -28.25 14.40
C ILE A 41 7.22 -27.69 13.13
N VAL A 42 8.00 -28.48 12.42
CA VAL A 42 8.55 -28.15 11.09
C VAL A 42 7.92 -29.11 10.10
N MET A 43 7.13 -28.59 9.16
CA MET A 43 6.37 -29.40 8.22
C MET A 43 7.19 -29.78 6.98
N ASN A 44 6.56 -30.45 6.01
CA ASN A 44 7.22 -31.02 4.83
C ASN A 44 7.81 -29.91 3.95
N ASP A 45 8.88 -30.19 3.20
CA ASP A 45 9.49 -29.25 2.25
C ASP A 45 10.03 -27.93 2.84
N CYS A 46 10.09 -27.77 4.17
CA CYS A 46 10.75 -26.62 4.78
C CYS A 46 12.27 -26.68 4.55
N ILE A 47 12.92 -25.53 4.33
CA ILE A 47 14.38 -25.44 4.22
C ILE A 47 14.92 -24.57 5.36
N ILE A 48 15.80 -25.11 6.21
CA ILE A 48 16.47 -24.35 7.28
C ILE A 48 17.98 -24.34 7.03
N ARG A 49 18.56 -23.15 6.84
CA ARG A 49 19.95 -22.92 6.41
C ARG A 49 20.87 -22.53 7.57
N GLY A 50 21.15 -23.46 8.48
CA GLY A 50 22.17 -23.32 9.54
C GLY A 50 23.62 -23.38 9.03
N ASP A 51 23.84 -23.82 7.79
CA ASP A 51 25.13 -23.81 7.11
C ASP A 51 25.67 -22.39 6.86
N LEU A 52 24.79 -21.39 6.85
CA LEU A 52 25.16 -19.99 6.61
C LEU A 52 25.56 -19.25 7.91
N ALA A 53 24.95 -19.60 9.04
CA ALA A 53 25.22 -19.16 10.42
C ALA A 53 24.19 -19.78 11.39
N ASN A 54 24.31 -19.53 12.70
CA ASN A 54 23.37 -20.03 13.70
C ASN A 54 21.92 -19.55 13.47
N VAL A 55 20.99 -20.51 13.44
CA VAL A 55 19.54 -20.29 13.31
C VAL A 55 18.85 -20.83 14.56
N ARG A 56 17.99 -20.03 15.19
CA ARG A 56 17.15 -20.48 16.32
C ARG A 56 15.68 -20.33 15.99
N VAL A 57 14.88 -21.31 16.35
CA VAL A 57 13.42 -21.26 16.27
C VAL A 57 12.85 -21.27 17.70
N GLY A 58 11.88 -20.40 17.95
CA GLY A 58 11.24 -20.25 19.26
C GLY A 58 10.46 -21.49 19.71
N ARG A 59 10.03 -21.48 20.98
CA ARG A 59 9.17 -22.52 21.57
C ARG A 59 7.73 -22.33 21.05
N HIS A 60 6.99 -23.42 20.85
CA HIS A 60 5.60 -23.38 20.37
C HIS A 60 5.43 -22.77 18.97
N CYS A 61 6.42 -22.92 18.09
CA CYS A 61 6.35 -22.43 16.72
C CYS A 61 5.87 -23.53 15.77
N VAL A 62 5.04 -23.18 14.78
CA VAL A 62 4.71 -24.06 13.65
C VAL A 62 5.30 -23.43 12.40
N VAL A 63 6.25 -24.11 11.78
CA VAL A 63 6.87 -23.77 10.49
C VAL A 63 6.17 -24.62 9.44
N LYS A 64 5.23 -24.01 8.71
CA LYS A 64 4.45 -24.71 7.67
C LYS A 64 5.29 -25.05 6.44
N SER A 65 4.78 -25.98 5.64
CA SER A 65 5.50 -26.58 4.51
C SER A 65 6.05 -25.53 3.53
N ARG A 66 7.13 -25.85 2.81
CA ARG A 66 7.78 -24.97 1.82
C ARG A 66 8.39 -23.66 2.36
N SER A 67 8.38 -23.43 3.67
CA SER A 67 9.02 -22.26 4.30
C SER A 67 10.56 -22.32 4.24
N VAL A 68 11.23 -21.19 3.97
CA VAL A 68 12.70 -21.08 4.00
C VAL A 68 13.18 -20.19 5.14
N ILE A 69 13.97 -20.75 6.06
CA ILE A 69 14.56 -20.04 7.21
C ILE A 69 16.08 -19.95 7.00
N ARG A 70 16.61 -18.72 6.95
CA ARG A 70 18.05 -18.47 6.80
C ARG A 70 18.53 -17.33 7.70
N PRO A 71 19.80 -17.34 8.16
CA PRO A 71 20.36 -16.28 8.99
C PRO A 71 20.62 -14.99 8.18
N PRO A 72 20.63 -13.82 8.83
CA PRO A 72 20.82 -12.53 8.18
C PRO A 72 22.26 -12.31 7.66
N PHE A 73 22.39 -11.51 6.60
CA PHE A 73 23.68 -11.17 5.97
C PHE A 73 24.30 -9.90 6.61
N LYS A 74 24.89 -10.00 7.80
CA LYS A 74 25.84 -8.99 8.34
C LYS A 74 26.57 -9.51 9.58
N LYS A 75 27.91 -9.39 9.60
CA LYS A 75 28.77 -9.65 10.78
C LYS A 75 29.36 -8.33 11.29
N PHE A 76 29.33 -8.10 12.60
CA PHE A 76 30.13 -7.07 13.27
C PHE A 76 30.94 -7.68 14.40
N SER A 77 32.14 -7.13 14.62
CA SER A 77 33.14 -7.60 15.57
C SER A 77 33.00 -6.98 16.96
N LYS A 78 32.93 -7.87 17.98
CA LYS A 78 33.16 -7.67 19.42
C LYS A 78 32.13 -6.85 20.22
N GLY A 79 31.47 -7.55 21.16
CA GLY A 79 30.67 -6.99 22.25
C GLY A 79 29.50 -7.89 22.63
N VAL A 80 29.30 -8.15 23.93
CA VAL A 80 28.22 -9.00 24.46
C VAL A 80 26.86 -8.44 24.02
N ALA A 81 26.09 -9.24 23.28
CA ALA A 81 24.79 -8.86 22.74
C ALA A 81 23.72 -9.89 23.15
N PHE A 82 22.59 -9.37 23.63
CA PHE A 82 21.32 -10.11 23.65
C PHE A 82 20.88 -10.31 22.19
N PHE A 83 20.44 -11.51 21.85
CA PHE A 83 20.08 -11.88 20.48
C PHE A 83 18.56 -11.83 20.28
N PRO A 84 18.01 -10.79 19.60
CA PRO A 84 16.67 -10.87 19.06
C PRO A 84 16.58 -11.93 17.96
N LEU A 85 15.41 -12.53 17.78
CA LEU A 85 15.11 -13.36 16.60
C LEU A 85 15.04 -12.43 15.38
N HIS A 86 15.93 -12.63 14.41
CA HIS A 86 15.97 -11.88 13.15
C HIS A 86 15.37 -12.73 12.04
N ILE A 87 14.31 -12.24 11.40
CA ILE A 87 13.87 -12.76 10.11
C ILE A 87 14.68 -12.02 9.05
N GLY A 88 15.43 -12.75 8.22
CA GLY A 88 16.25 -12.17 7.16
C GLY A 88 15.43 -11.53 6.03
N ASP A 89 16.13 -10.94 5.05
CA ASP A 89 15.50 -10.45 3.82
C ASP A 89 15.03 -11.64 2.95
N HIS A 90 13.95 -11.49 2.17
CA HIS A 90 13.41 -12.53 1.26
C HIS A 90 12.94 -13.81 1.98
N VAL A 91 12.07 -13.65 2.99
CA VAL A 91 11.50 -14.75 3.75
C VAL A 91 10.02 -14.94 3.37
N PHE A 92 9.65 -16.19 3.07
CA PHE A 92 8.29 -16.60 2.73
C PHE A 92 7.69 -17.34 3.93
N ILE A 93 6.66 -16.74 4.54
CA ILE A 93 5.89 -17.27 5.67
C ILE A 93 4.45 -17.44 5.19
N GLU A 94 3.92 -18.66 5.19
CA GLU A 94 2.56 -18.95 4.72
C GLU A 94 1.48 -18.66 5.79
N GLU A 95 0.20 -18.89 5.45
CA GLU A 95 -0.97 -18.67 6.30
C GLU A 95 -0.90 -19.42 7.66
N ASP A 96 -1.52 -18.85 8.70
CA ASP A 96 -1.57 -19.34 10.09
C ASP A 96 -0.21 -19.62 10.77
N CYS A 97 0.89 -19.14 10.20
CA CYS A 97 2.19 -19.20 10.84
C CYS A 97 2.27 -18.17 11.97
N VAL A 98 2.42 -18.63 13.22
CA VAL A 98 2.73 -17.76 14.35
C VAL A 98 4.24 -17.55 14.38
N VAL A 99 4.70 -16.41 13.84
CA VAL A 99 6.10 -16.02 13.85
C VAL A 99 6.33 -14.91 14.88
N ASN A 100 7.13 -15.21 15.91
CA ASN A 100 7.49 -14.24 16.94
C ASN A 100 8.91 -13.72 16.67
N ALA A 101 9.03 -12.59 15.98
CA ALA A 101 10.31 -11.97 15.62
C ALA A 101 10.39 -10.51 16.07
N ALA A 102 11.57 -10.10 16.54
CA ALA A 102 11.79 -8.75 17.07
C ALA A 102 12.10 -7.70 15.98
N GLN A 103 12.45 -8.14 14.77
CA GLN A 103 12.56 -7.28 13.59
C GLN A 103 12.37 -8.10 12.31
N ILE A 104 11.60 -7.54 11.38
CA ILE A 104 11.33 -8.08 10.04
C ILE A 104 12.18 -7.27 9.04
N GLY A 105 12.93 -7.96 8.16
CA GLY A 105 13.72 -7.35 7.09
C GLY A 105 12.88 -6.79 5.95
N SER A 106 13.53 -6.40 4.84
CA SER A 106 12.82 -5.97 3.63
C SER A 106 12.32 -7.19 2.85
N TYR A 107 11.15 -7.08 2.21
CA TYR A 107 10.54 -8.14 1.37
C TYR A 107 10.25 -9.44 2.13
N VAL A 108 9.32 -9.38 3.09
CA VAL A 108 8.85 -10.55 3.83
C VAL A 108 7.37 -10.76 3.53
N HIS A 109 7.03 -11.95 3.01
CA HIS A 109 5.64 -12.37 2.81
C HIS A 109 5.16 -13.06 4.09
N ILE A 110 4.19 -12.47 4.79
CA ILE A 110 3.57 -13.05 6.00
C ILE A 110 2.11 -13.37 5.69
N GLY A 111 1.84 -14.64 5.42
CA GLY A 111 0.51 -15.17 5.12
C GLY A 111 -0.13 -14.54 3.89
N LYS A 112 -1.42 -14.82 3.72
CA LYS A 112 -2.27 -14.14 2.74
C LYS A 112 -2.45 -12.70 3.21
N ASN A 113 -2.12 -11.72 2.36
CA ASN A 113 -2.52 -10.33 2.49
C ASN A 113 -1.97 -9.60 3.74
N CYS A 114 -0.68 -9.65 4.04
CA CYS A 114 0.00 -8.66 4.89
C CYS A 114 1.41 -8.43 4.37
N VAL A 115 1.62 -7.29 3.70
CA VAL A 115 2.84 -7.08 2.88
C VAL A 115 3.65 -5.87 3.34
N ILE A 116 3.03 -4.90 4.03
CA ILE A 116 3.66 -3.59 4.25
C ILE A 116 3.29 -3.04 5.63
N SER A 117 4.28 -2.60 6.42
CA SER A 117 4.00 -1.86 7.67
C SER A 117 3.59 -0.42 7.35
N LEU A 118 2.80 0.22 8.22
CA LEU A 118 2.45 1.64 8.07
C LEU A 118 3.71 2.53 8.00
N LEU A 119 4.83 2.08 8.55
CA LEU A 119 6.12 2.76 8.42
C LEU A 119 6.56 2.91 6.97
N GLU A 120 6.36 1.88 6.14
CA GLU A 120 6.77 1.91 4.74
C GLU A 120 5.85 2.80 3.90
N LEU A 121 4.53 2.74 4.16
CA LEU A 121 3.58 3.73 3.61
C LEU A 121 3.99 5.16 3.99
N HIS A 122 4.35 5.39 5.26
CA HIS A 122 4.80 6.69 5.74
C HIS A 122 6.11 7.15 5.10
N LYS A 123 7.09 6.25 4.91
CA LYS A 123 8.35 6.59 4.23
C LYS A 123 8.13 7.11 2.81
N ARG A 124 7.18 6.52 2.08
CA ARG A 124 6.79 6.90 0.71
C ARG A 124 6.00 8.19 0.67
N ARG A 125 4.96 8.30 1.50
CA ARG A 125 3.98 9.40 1.45
C ARG A 125 4.36 10.61 2.30
N LYS A 126 5.30 10.46 3.24
CA LYS A 126 5.63 11.40 4.32
C LYS A 126 4.44 11.70 5.22
N ALA A 127 3.44 12.43 4.76
CA ALA A 127 2.23 12.76 5.51
C ALA A 127 0.98 12.18 4.84
N LEU A 128 -0.02 11.88 5.66
CA LEU A 128 -1.32 11.36 5.24
C LEU A 128 -2.43 12.37 5.51
N SER A 129 -3.50 12.27 4.75
CA SER A 129 -4.71 13.06 4.96
C SER A 129 -5.44 12.62 6.24
N GLU A 130 -6.25 13.52 6.81
CA GLU A 130 -7.02 13.19 8.01
C GLU A 130 -7.94 11.98 7.85
N PRO A 131 -8.68 11.77 6.74
CA PRO A 131 -9.52 10.58 6.61
C PRO A 131 -8.69 9.28 6.53
N GLU A 132 -7.52 9.29 5.90
CA GLU A 132 -6.58 8.15 5.94
C GLU A 132 -6.14 7.88 7.40
N VAL A 133 -5.77 8.94 8.13
CA VAL A 133 -5.33 8.81 9.53
C VAL A 133 -6.46 8.31 10.44
N ARG A 134 -7.70 8.79 10.27
CA ARG A 134 -8.88 8.26 10.97
C ARG A 134 -9.08 6.77 10.69
N TYR A 135 -8.98 6.36 9.42
CA TYR A 135 -9.15 4.97 9.02
C TYR A 135 -8.16 4.03 9.70
N TYR A 136 -6.87 4.37 9.68
CA TYR A 136 -5.83 3.53 10.30
C TYR A 136 -5.86 3.59 11.83
N LEU A 137 -6.04 4.78 12.42
CA LEU A 137 -6.10 4.92 13.88
C LEU A 137 -7.32 4.24 14.47
N ARG A 138 -8.49 4.31 13.82
CA ARG A 138 -9.70 3.62 14.29
C ARG A 138 -9.44 2.13 14.48
N GLN A 139 -8.83 1.48 13.49
CA GLN A 139 -8.47 0.06 13.55
C GLN A 139 -7.39 -0.23 14.62
N THR A 140 -6.39 0.65 14.72
CA THR A 140 -5.33 0.56 15.75
C THR A 140 -5.92 0.65 17.16
N ILE A 141 -6.85 1.58 17.38
CA ILE A 141 -7.54 1.78 18.65
C ILE A 141 -8.41 0.57 18.97
N LEU A 142 -9.22 0.07 18.03
CA LEU A 142 -10.02 -1.14 18.21
C LEU A 142 -9.16 -2.36 18.59
N GLY A 143 -8.02 -2.55 17.91
CA GLY A 143 -7.06 -3.59 18.26
C GLY A 143 -6.48 -3.42 19.66
N CYS A 144 -6.13 -2.19 20.05
CA CYS A 144 -5.61 -1.88 21.37
C CYS A 144 -6.68 -2.01 22.48
N GLN A 145 -7.94 -1.65 22.20
CA GLN A 145 -9.07 -1.88 23.11
C GLN A 145 -9.23 -3.37 23.41
N TYR A 146 -9.13 -4.22 22.39
CA TYR A 146 -9.13 -5.67 22.58
C TYR A 146 -7.98 -6.11 23.48
N LEU A 147 -6.74 -5.67 23.23
CA LEU A 147 -5.59 -6.03 24.08
C LEU A 147 -5.80 -5.62 25.54
N HIS A 148 -6.23 -4.38 25.78
CA HIS A 148 -6.49 -3.86 27.12
C HIS A 148 -7.63 -4.62 27.81
N SER A 149 -8.68 -5.04 27.08
CA SER A 149 -9.75 -5.90 27.60
C SER A 149 -9.24 -7.28 28.06
N GLN A 150 -8.18 -7.78 27.42
CA GLN A 150 -7.50 -9.03 27.80
C GLN A 150 -6.41 -8.80 28.87
N ARG A 151 -6.37 -7.61 29.47
CA ARG A 151 -5.35 -7.16 30.42
C ARG A 151 -3.92 -7.22 29.85
N VAL A 152 -3.75 -7.05 28.55
CA VAL A 152 -2.45 -7.03 27.88
C VAL A 152 -2.06 -5.60 27.54
N ILE A 153 -0.84 -5.20 27.88
CA ILE A 153 -0.21 -3.94 27.47
C ILE A 153 0.82 -4.27 26.39
N HIS A 154 0.79 -3.58 25.26
CA HIS A 154 1.71 -3.85 24.15
C HIS A 154 3.11 -3.28 24.40
N ARG A 155 3.22 -2.03 24.87
CA ARG A 155 4.47 -1.32 25.23
C ARG A 155 5.45 -1.03 24.09
N ASP A 156 5.08 -1.31 22.85
CA ASP A 156 5.91 -1.00 21.67
C ASP A 156 5.05 -0.76 20.41
N LEU A 157 3.92 -0.08 20.58
CA LEU A 157 3.14 0.40 19.44
C LEU A 157 3.95 1.44 18.68
N LYS A 158 4.17 1.18 17.39
CA LYS A 158 4.89 2.07 16.46
C LYS A 158 4.47 1.75 15.03
N LEU A 159 4.73 2.66 14.09
CA LEU A 159 4.39 2.46 12.68
C LEU A 159 4.94 1.15 12.09
N GLY A 160 6.10 0.68 12.56
CA GLY A 160 6.71 -0.57 12.12
C GLY A 160 6.00 -1.84 12.63
N ASN A 161 5.18 -1.72 13.67
CA ASN A 161 4.44 -2.82 14.30
C ASN A 161 2.94 -2.79 13.95
N LEU A 162 2.54 -1.90 13.04
CA LEU A 162 1.21 -1.86 12.45
C LEU A 162 1.33 -2.30 10.99
N PHE A 163 0.80 -3.47 10.67
CA PHE A 163 0.89 -4.08 9.34
C PHE A 163 -0.38 -3.83 8.53
N LEU A 164 -0.25 -3.61 7.23
CA LEU A 164 -1.35 -3.43 6.29
C LEU A 164 -1.60 -4.70 5.50
N SER A 165 -2.88 -5.05 5.40
CA SER A 165 -3.35 -6.05 4.47
C SER A 165 -3.51 -5.53 3.04
N ASP A 166 -3.79 -6.42 2.10
CA ASP A 166 -4.12 -6.09 0.71
C ASP A 166 -5.41 -5.25 0.61
N ASP A 167 -6.25 -5.28 1.65
CA ASP A 167 -7.46 -4.46 1.79
C ASP A 167 -7.20 -3.19 2.63
N MET A 168 -5.93 -2.85 2.85
CA MET A 168 -5.48 -1.71 3.66
C MET A 168 -5.92 -1.79 5.14
N GLU A 169 -6.27 -2.97 5.64
CA GLU A 169 -6.64 -3.15 7.06
C GLU A 169 -5.41 -3.20 7.96
N VAL A 170 -5.51 -2.63 9.17
CA VAL A 170 -4.43 -2.63 10.15
C VAL A 170 -4.45 -3.91 10.99
N LYS A 171 -3.31 -4.59 11.06
CA LYS A 171 -3.03 -5.69 11.99
C LYS A 171 -1.90 -5.29 12.93
N ILE A 172 -2.14 -5.34 14.23
CA ILE A 172 -1.12 -5.06 15.26
C ILE A 172 -0.24 -6.31 15.41
N GLY A 173 1.08 -6.15 15.33
CA GLY A 173 2.04 -7.23 15.52
C GLY A 173 3.19 -6.86 16.44
N ASP A 174 4.13 -7.79 16.60
CA ASP A 174 5.30 -7.69 17.50
C ASP A 174 4.95 -7.47 18.99
N PHE A 175 4.52 -8.57 19.62
CA PHE A 175 4.23 -8.64 21.05
C PHE A 175 5.48 -8.96 21.90
N GLY A 176 6.70 -8.82 21.36
CA GLY A 176 7.93 -9.20 22.05
C GLY A 176 8.18 -8.44 23.36
N LEU A 177 7.60 -7.24 23.47
CA LEU A 177 7.62 -6.42 24.69
C LEU A 177 6.27 -6.39 25.42
N ALA A 178 5.27 -7.13 24.97
CA ALA A 178 3.96 -7.13 25.61
C ALA A 178 4.01 -7.78 27.00
N THR A 179 3.05 -7.44 27.86
CA THR A 179 2.95 -8.02 29.20
C THR A 179 1.51 -8.01 29.69
N LYS A 180 1.18 -8.94 30.58
CA LYS A 180 -0.13 -9.03 31.21
C LYS A 180 -0.16 -8.27 32.53
N VAL A 181 -1.27 -7.59 32.78
CA VAL A 181 -1.63 -7.00 34.07
C VAL A 181 -2.35 -8.10 34.87
N GLU A 182 -1.71 -8.56 35.95
CA GLU A 182 -2.20 -9.70 36.75
C GLU A 182 -3.34 -9.28 37.67
N TYR A 183 -3.26 -8.06 38.24
CA TYR A 183 -4.28 -7.51 39.14
C TYR A 183 -4.49 -6.01 38.88
N ASP A 184 -5.67 -5.50 39.27
CA ASP A 184 -6.03 -4.10 39.01
C ASP A 184 -5.11 -3.16 39.78
N GLY A 185 -4.57 -2.15 39.08
CA GLY A 185 -3.58 -1.22 39.62
C GLY A 185 -2.13 -1.70 39.56
N GLU A 186 -1.83 -2.89 39.03
CA GLU A 186 -0.45 -3.31 38.80
C GLU A 186 0.27 -2.33 37.84
N ARG A 187 1.50 -1.94 38.22
CA ARG A 187 2.36 -1.08 37.40
C ARG A 187 3.71 -1.74 37.13
N LYS A 188 4.06 -1.85 35.85
CA LYS A 188 5.33 -2.42 35.40
C LYS A 188 6.43 -1.36 35.49
N LYS A 189 7.66 -1.76 35.83
CA LYS A 189 8.83 -0.85 35.99
C LYS A 189 9.92 -1.05 34.94
N THR A 190 9.76 -2.00 34.03
CA THR A 190 10.74 -2.33 32.99
C THR A 190 10.91 -1.15 32.03
N LEU A 191 12.14 -0.75 31.76
CA LEU A 191 12.45 0.22 30.71
C LEU A 191 12.47 -0.51 29.37
N CYS A 192 11.43 -0.32 28.55
CA CYS A 192 11.31 -0.92 27.22
C CYS A 192 10.51 0.01 26.27
N GLY A 193 10.54 -0.31 24.98
CA GLY A 193 9.87 0.46 23.93
C GLY A 193 10.84 1.21 23.04
N THR A 194 10.36 1.63 21.87
CA THR A 194 11.16 2.33 20.87
C THR A 194 11.30 3.84 21.21
N PRO A 195 12.50 4.45 21.11
CA PRO A 195 12.75 5.80 21.60
C PRO A 195 11.79 6.91 21.15
N ASN A 196 11.31 6.89 19.90
CA ASN A 196 10.40 7.93 19.39
C ASN A 196 8.93 7.75 19.85
N TYR A 197 8.61 6.64 20.51
CA TYR A 197 7.25 6.25 20.90
C TYR A 197 7.11 5.95 22.40
N ILE A 198 8.22 6.02 23.15
CA ILE A 198 8.26 5.70 24.58
C ILE A 198 7.66 6.84 25.41
N ALA A 199 6.84 6.48 26.41
CA ALA A 199 6.19 7.43 27.29
C ALA A 199 7.14 7.96 28.39
N PRO A 200 6.96 9.20 28.88
CA PRO A 200 7.88 9.84 29.84
C PRO A 200 7.98 9.10 31.18
N GLU A 201 6.89 8.47 31.65
CA GLU A 201 6.84 7.69 32.88
C GLU A 201 7.68 6.41 32.83
N VAL A 202 7.86 5.82 31.64
CA VAL A 202 8.71 4.65 31.40
C VAL A 202 10.18 5.05 31.55
N LEU A 203 10.57 6.20 30.98
CA LEU A 203 11.92 6.77 31.13
C LEU A 203 12.23 7.17 32.58
N GLY A 204 11.21 7.59 33.33
CA GLY A 204 11.31 7.97 34.74
C GLY A 204 11.29 6.79 35.72
N LYS A 205 11.07 5.55 35.25
CA LYS A 205 10.89 4.34 36.08
C LYS A 205 9.81 4.50 37.18
N LYS A 206 8.82 5.38 36.96
CA LYS A 206 7.74 5.66 37.94
C LYS A 206 6.68 4.55 38.03
N GLY A 207 6.81 3.52 37.19
CA GLY A 207 5.77 2.51 36.98
C GLY A 207 4.83 2.93 35.86
N HIS A 208 4.36 1.97 35.06
CA HIS A 208 3.47 2.21 33.92
C HIS A 208 2.48 1.06 33.71
N SER A 209 1.32 1.35 33.13
CA SER A 209 0.28 0.40 32.75
C SER A 209 -0.26 0.75 31.33
N PHE A 210 -1.55 0.58 31.08
CA PHE A 210 -2.22 0.74 29.78
C PHE A 210 -2.00 2.11 29.10
N GLU A 211 -1.82 3.17 29.88
CA GLU A 211 -1.61 4.56 29.44
C GLU A 211 -0.41 4.77 28.49
N VAL A 212 0.56 3.85 28.46
CA VAL A 212 1.73 3.95 27.58
C VAL A 212 1.37 3.69 26.14
N ASP A 213 0.40 2.79 25.88
CA ASP A 213 -0.06 2.48 24.53
C ASP A 213 -0.81 3.68 23.95
N VAL A 214 -1.57 4.43 24.77
CA VAL A 214 -2.25 5.68 24.37
C VAL A 214 -1.22 6.75 23.97
N TRP A 215 -0.14 6.90 24.73
CA TRP A 215 0.95 7.80 24.35
C TRP A 215 1.57 7.41 23.01
N SER A 216 1.88 6.13 22.83
CA SER A 216 2.44 5.63 21.57
C SER A 216 1.50 5.85 20.38
N ILE A 217 0.19 5.66 20.55
CA ILE A 217 -0.83 6.00 19.54
C ILE A 217 -0.84 7.51 19.24
N GLY A 218 -0.66 8.36 20.25
CA GLY A 218 -0.47 9.81 20.08
C GLY A 218 0.75 10.15 19.20
N CYS A 219 1.89 9.49 19.45
CA CYS A 219 3.08 9.64 18.60
C CYS A 219 2.81 9.17 17.16
N ILE A 220 2.09 8.07 16.98
CA ILE A 220 1.70 7.53 15.65
C ILE A 220 0.81 8.55 14.92
N MET A 221 -0.24 9.06 15.57
CA MET A 221 -1.14 10.07 14.99
C MET A 221 -0.37 11.32 14.55
N TYR A 222 0.49 11.86 15.42
CA TYR A 222 1.34 13.00 15.09
C TYR A 222 2.21 12.69 13.86
N THR A 223 2.87 11.54 13.85
CA THR A 223 3.81 11.16 12.77
C THR A 223 3.10 11.02 11.44
N LEU A 224 1.90 10.43 11.40
CA LEU A 224 1.12 10.27 10.18
C LEU A 224 0.61 11.60 9.62
N LEU A 225 0.22 12.55 10.48
CA LEU A 225 -0.29 13.87 10.05
C LEU A 225 0.82 14.87 9.72
N VAL A 226 1.90 14.90 10.51
CA VAL A 226 2.97 15.90 10.41
C VAL A 226 4.11 15.44 9.50
N GLY A 227 4.27 14.13 9.32
CA GLY A 227 5.32 13.56 8.47
C GLY A 227 6.65 13.27 9.18
N LYS A 228 6.75 13.52 10.49
CA LYS A 228 7.91 13.18 11.32
C LYS A 228 7.49 12.91 12.77
N PRO A 229 8.27 12.19 13.58
CA PRO A 229 7.94 11.95 14.98
C PRO A 229 8.00 13.24 15.84
N PRO A 230 7.18 13.33 16.92
CA PRO A 230 7.06 14.56 17.71
C PRO A 230 8.33 14.96 18.46
N PHE A 231 9.11 13.97 18.94
CA PHE A 231 10.26 14.18 19.82
C PHE A 231 11.61 13.90 19.16
N GLU A 232 11.63 13.56 17.86
CA GLU A 232 12.85 13.14 17.17
C GLU A 232 13.92 14.24 17.14
N THR A 233 15.16 13.83 17.38
CA THR A 233 16.37 14.67 17.39
C THR A 233 17.53 13.88 16.78
N SER A 234 18.65 14.55 16.51
CA SER A 234 19.86 13.91 15.99
C SER A 234 20.54 12.96 16.98
N CYS A 235 20.28 13.10 18.28
CA CYS A 235 20.82 12.20 19.30
C CYS A 235 19.77 11.70 20.29
N LEU A 236 19.90 10.44 20.70
CA LEU A 236 18.96 9.74 21.59
C LEU A 236 18.79 10.41 22.96
N LYS A 237 19.88 10.96 23.50
CA LYS A 237 19.86 11.65 24.80
C LYS A 237 18.98 12.89 24.77
N GLU A 238 19.01 13.64 23.67
CA GLU A 238 18.16 14.82 23.48
C GLU A 238 16.69 14.42 23.23
N THR A 239 16.46 13.31 22.50
CA THR A 239 15.11 12.75 22.32
C THR A 239 14.47 12.46 23.68
N TYR A 240 15.19 11.76 24.56
CA TYR A 240 14.72 11.49 25.92
C TYR A 240 14.52 12.76 26.76
N LEU A 241 15.33 13.80 26.55
CA LEU A 241 15.16 15.08 27.23
C LEU A 241 13.88 15.79 26.78
N ARG A 242 13.60 15.81 25.47
CA ARG A 242 12.36 16.37 24.90
C ARG A 242 11.13 15.61 25.38
N ILE A 243 11.19 14.28 25.41
CA ILE A 243 10.08 13.45 25.94
C ILE A 243 9.81 13.79 27.40
N LYS A 244 10.85 13.87 28.25
CA LYS A 244 10.70 14.21 29.68
C LYS A 244 10.15 15.61 29.91
N LYS A 245 10.50 16.57 29.04
CA LYS A 245 9.97 17.95 29.06
C LYS A 245 8.63 18.09 28.35
N ASN A 246 8.18 17.05 27.66
CA ASN A 246 7.04 17.06 26.73
C ASN A 246 7.12 18.20 25.70
N GLU A 247 8.28 18.33 25.07
CA GLU A 247 8.62 19.42 24.15
C GLU A 247 8.48 18.97 22.69
N TYR A 248 7.39 19.38 22.05
CA TYR A 248 7.09 19.18 20.63
C TYR A 248 6.19 20.31 20.10
N THR A 249 6.15 20.50 18.77
CA THR A 249 5.35 21.55 18.14
C THR A 249 4.40 20.94 17.12
N ILE A 250 3.12 21.29 17.18
CA ILE A 250 2.14 20.94 16.13
C ILE A 250 2.11 22.07 15.10
N PRO A 251 2.36 21.81 13.80
CA PRO A 251 2.28 22.84 12.77
C PRO A 251 0.89 23.47 12.64
N LYS A 252 0.83 24.77 12.28
CA LYS A 252 -0.42 25.53 12.17
C LYS A 252 -1.39 25.02 11.08
N HIS A 253 -0.89 24.28 10.09
CA HIS A 253 -1.73 23.71 9.04
C HIS A 253 -2.49 22.45 9.48
N ILE A 254 -2.16 21.87 10.64
CA ILE A 254 -2.89 20.74 11.20
C ILE A 254 -4.21 21.23 11.78
N ASN A 255 -5.28 20.52 11.45
CA ASN A 255 -6.62 20.82 11.94
C ASN A 255 -6.65 20.91 13.49
N PRO A 256 -7.25 21.97 14.06
CA PRO A 256 -7.36 22.14 15.51
C PRO A 256 -7.98 20.94 16.24
N VAL A 257 -8.93 20.24 15.64
CA VAL A 257 -9.57 19.04 16.21
C VAL A 257 -8.54 17.90 16.34
N ALA A 258 -7.77 17.65 15.29
CA ALA A 258 -6.71 16.65 15.30
C ALA A 258 -5.58 17.03 16.28
N ALA A 259 -5.21 18.32 16.31
CA ALA A 259 -4.20 18.85 17.23
C ALA A 259 -4.62 18.69 18.70
N ASN A 260 -5.89 18.93 19.02
CA ASN A 260 -6.44 18.74 20.36
C ASN A 260 -6.34 17.27 20.80
N LEU A 261 -6.72 16.32 19.94
CA LEU A 261 -6.61 14.90 20.26
C LEU A 261 -5.14 14.46 20.47
N ILE A 262 -4.20 14.93 19.65
CA ILE A 262 -2.76 14.70 19.85
C ILE A 262 -2.33 15.21 21.23
N GLN A 263 -2.72 16.44 21.60
CA GLN A 263 -2.38 17.03 22.90
C GLN A 263 -2.97 16.26 24.09
N LYS A 264 -4.19 15.72 23.96
CA LYS A 264 -4.82 14.86 24.99
C LYS A 264 -4.05 13.55 25.18
N MET A 265 -3.66 12.88 24.10
CA MET A 265 -2.91 11.61 24.16
C MET A 265 -1.46 11.81 24.65
N LEU A 266 -0.82 12.93 24.29
CA LEU A 266 0.56 13.25 24.65
C LEU A 266 0.67 14.12 25.92
N ARG A 267 -0.20 13.91 26.92
CA ARG A 267 -0.05 14.54 28.24
C ARG A 267 1.04 13.87 29.06
N SER A 268 1.87 14.67 29.73
CA SER A 268 2.97 14.19 30.57
C SER A 268 2.48 13.36 31.76
N ASP A 269 1.38 13.78 32.38
CA ASP A 269 0.74 13.03 33.45
C ASP A 269 -0.17 11.94 32.86
N PRO A 270 0.15 10.65 33.05
CA PRO A 270 -0.60 9.58 32.41
C PRO A 270 -2.05 9.46 32.92
N ALA A 271 -2.34 9.93 34.14
CA ALA A 271 -3.71 9.92 34.68
C ALA A 271 -4.64 10.91 33.99
N THR A 272 -4.08 11.88 33.26
CA THR A 272 -4.86 12.90 32.53
C THR A 272 -5.03 12.58 31.04
N ARG A 273 -4.45 11.48 30.57
CA ARG A 273 -4.67 10.98 29.20
C ARG A 273 -6.05 10.32 29.12
N PRO A 274 -6.74 10.41 27.99
CA PRO A 274 -7.96 9.63 27.77
C PRO A 274 -7.64 8.13 27.81
N THR A 275 -8.59 7.33 28.27
CA THR A 275 -8.50 5.88 28.17
C THR A 275 -8.66 5.44 26.72
N ILE A 276 -8.21 4.22 26.39
CA ILE A 276 -8.34 3.68 25.03
C ILE A 276 -9.81 3.64 24.55
N ASN A 277 -10.76 3.47 25.47
CA ASN A 277 -12.19 3.41 25.18
C ASN A 277 -12.83 4.77 24.90
N GLU A 278 -12.20 5.86 25.36
CA GLU A 278 -12.69 7.22 25.15
C GLU A 278 -12.23 7.78 23.80
N LEU A 279 -11.15 7.26 23.21
CA LEU A 279 -10.55 7.82 22.01
C LEU A 279 -11.50 7.87 20.82
N LEU A 280 -12.29 6.82 20.57
CA LEU A 280 -13.22 6.77 19.44
C LEU A 280 -14.42 7.72 19.59
N ASN A 281 -14.65 8.25 20.79
CA ASN A 281 -15.70 9.23 21.06
C ASN A 281 -15.19 10.68 20.91
N ASP A 282 -13.90 10.88 20.62
CA ASP A 282 -13.36 12.22 20.37
C ASP A 282 -13.89 12.81 19.05
N GLU A 283 -14.04 14.14 19.01
CA GLU A 283 -14.52 14.90 17.86
C GLU A 283 -13.75 14.57 16.57
N PHE A 284 -12.46 14.23 16.68
CA PHE A 284 -11.67 13.82 15.53
C PHE A 284 -12.27 12.61 14.80
N PHE A 285 -12.88 11.66 15.51
CA PHE A 285 -13.50 10.47 14.91
C PHE A 285 -15.00 10.65 14.66
N THR A 286 -15.72 11.42 15.49
CA THR A 286 -17.18 11.54 15.37
C THR A 286 -17.64 12.56 14.34
N SER A 287 -16.84 13.60 14.08
CA SER A 287 -17.24 14.73 13.22
C SER A 287 -16.60 14.71 11.83
N GLY A 288 -15.65 13.80 11.59
CA GLY A 288 -14.93 13.70 10.32
C GLY A 288 -15.34 12.49 9.50
N TYR A 289 -15.24 12.59 8.17
CA TYR A 289 -15.41 11.45 7.28
C TYR A 289 -14.33 10.39 7.56
N ILE A 290 -14.79 9.13 7.74
CA ILE A 290 -13.95 7.94 7.84
C ILE A 290 -14.32 7.03 6.67
N PRO A 291 -13.40 6.76 5.73
CA PRO A 291 -13.69 5.85 4.64
C PRO A 291 -13.92 4.43 5.20
N SER A 292 -14.85 3.69 4.60
CA SER A 292 -15.10 2.27 4.94
C SER A 292 -13.96 1.37 4.46
N ARG A 293 -13.32 1.75 3.36
CA ARG A 293 -12.15 1.08 2.77
C ARG A 293 -11.24 2.11 2.09
N LEU A 294 -9.94 1.86 2.11
CA LEU A 294 -8.97 2.60 1.30
C LEU A 294 -8.46 1.74 0.13
N PRO A 295 -8.28 2.31 -1.07
CA PRO A 295 -7.70 1.58 -2.19
C PRO A 295 -6.18 1.37 -1.98
N THR A 296 -5.63 0.30 -2.55
CA THR A 296 -4.18 -0.02 -2.47
C THR A 296 -3.28 1.06 -3.07
N SER A 297 -3.81 1.89 -3.98
CA SER A 297 -3.11 3.06 -4.49
C SER A 297 -2.68 4.04 -3.39
N CYS A 298 -3.34 4.03 -2.22
CA CYS A 298 -2.97 4.86 -1.08
C CYS A 298 -1.56 4.58 -0.54
N LEU A 299 -0.99 3.39 -0.82
CA LEU A 299 0.39 3.05 -0.48
C LEU A 299 1.43 3.96 -1.14
N THR A 300 1.08 4.56 -2.28
CA THR A 300 2.00 5.38 -3.09
C THR A 300 1.46 6.76 -3.40
N VAL A 301 0.15 6.95 -3.49
CA VAL A 301 -0.48 8.22 -3.92
C VAL A 301 -1.66 8.59 -3.03
N ALA A 302 -1.86 9.88 -2.79
CA ALA A 302 -2.97 10.38 -1.99
C ALA A 302 -4.35 10.05 -2.59
N PRO A 303 -5.30 9.54 -1.77
CA PRO A 303 -6.68 9.36 -2.19
C PRO A 303 -7.42 10.69 -2.36
N ARG A 304 -8.55 10.62 -3.05
CA ARG A 304 -9.41 11.76 -3.41
C ARG A 304 -10.60 11.83 -2.45
N PHE A 305 -10.61 12.84 -1.58
CA PHE A 305 -11.75 13.09 -0.69
C PHE A 305 -12.65 14.24 -1.14
N SER A 306 -12.36 14.88 -2.29
CA SER A 306 -13.15 15.99 -2.83
C SER A 306 -14.54 15.58 -3.35
N ILE A 307 -14.87 14.28 -3.31
CA ILE A 307 -16.18 13.70 -3.69
C ILE A 307 -16.73 12.85 -2.52
N ALA A 308 -16.60 13.30 -1.27
CA ALA A 308 -17.42 12.70 -0.21
C ALA A 308 -18.89 13.09 -0.48
N PRO A 309 -19.87 12.16 -0.39
CA PRO A 309 -21.27 12.52 -0.51
C PRO A 309 -21.59 13.57 0.55
N SER A 310 -22.08 14.71 0.12
CA SER A 310 -22.67 15.73 0.98
C SER A 310 -24.00 15.21 1.55
N THR A 311 -23.93 14.25 2.47
CA THR A 311 -25.08 13.81 3.29
C THR A 311 -25.05 14.39 4.70
N LEU A 312 -24.13 15.33 4.97
CA LEU A 312 -24.24 16.23 6.12
C LEU A 312 -24.60 17.62 5.60
N GLU A 313 -25.90 17.90 5.56
CA GLU A 313 -26.39 19.28 5.53
C GLU A 313 -25.90 20.00 6.79
N LEU A 314 -24.75 20.68 6.66
CA LEU A 314 -24.34 21.72 7.59
C LEU A 314 -24.42 23.04 6.84
N ASN A 315 -25.48 23.78 7.18
CA ASN A 315 -25.76 25.13 6.73
C ASN A 315 -24.48 25.98 6.53
N GLY A 316 -24.28 26.45 5.30
CA GLY A 316 -23.68 27.76 5.05
C GLY A 316 -22.15 27.89 5.12
N ARG A 317 -21.36 26.93 4.63
CA ARG A 317 -19.92 27.19 4.36
C ARG A 317 -19.55 26.87 2.91
N LYS A 318 -19.16 27.94 2.18
CA LYS A 318 -18.53 27.86 0.85
C LYS A 318 -17.13 27.23 0.99
N PRO A 319 -16.66 26.45 0.00
CA PRO A 319 -15.30 25.91 0.01
C PRO A 319 -14.25 27.04 0.07
N LEU A 320 -13.27 26.90 0.96
CA LEU A 320 -12.10 27.78 1.03
C LEU A 320 -11.21 27.56 -0.20
N THR A 321 -11.46 28.29 -1.27
CA THR A 321 -10.46 28.66 -2.30
C THR A 321 -11.03 29.75 -3.22
N ALA A 322 -11.55 30.83 -2.64
CA ALA A 322 -11.79 32.09 -3.36
C ALA A 322 -12.08 33.19 -2.34
N LEU A 323 -11.10 34.07 -2.11
CA LEU A 323 -11.27 35.51 -1.85
C LEU A 323 -9.92 36.08 -1.39
N ASN A 324 -9.24 36.77 -2.31
CA ASN A 324 -8.63 38.07 -2.04
C ASN A 324 -8.35 38.74 -3.40
N LYS A 325 -9.35 39.46 -3.89
CA LYS A 325 -9.16 40.61 -4.78
C LYS A 325 -10.10 41.72 -4.31
N GLY A 326 -9.57 42.57 -3.45
CA GLY A 326 -10.04 43.95 -3.29
C GLY A 326 -9.00 44.88 -3.95
N PRO A 327 -9.42 46.05 -4.48
CA PRO A 327 -8.61 46.83 -5.40
C PRO A 327 -7.65 47.74 -4.65
N GLU A 328 -6.37 47.68 -4.98
CA GLU A 328 -5.43 48.80 -5.13
C GLU A 328 -4.00 48.26 -5.29
N SER A 329 -3.38 48.58 -6.42
CA SER A 329 -1.94 48.46 -6.71
C SER A 329 -1.18 49.56 -5.92
N PRO A 330 0.16 49.51 -5.69
CA PRO A 330 1.17 49.01 -6.62
C PRO A 330 2.35 48.19 -6.04
N ALA A 331 2.97 47.44 -6.96
CA ALA A 331 4.36 46.97 -7.02
C ALA A 331 5.11 46.65 -5.70
N LEU A 332 5.57 45.39 -5.56
CA LEU A 332 6.93 45.08 -5.10
C LEU A 332 7.27 43.60 -5.36
N GLU A 333 8.50 43.42 -5.81
CA GLU A 333 9.17 42.21 -6.29
C GLU A 333 9.46 41.18 -5.17
N ASN A 334 9.79 39.96 -5.61
CA ASN A 334 10.37 38.83 -4.89
C ASN A 334 9.40 37.89 -4.14
N LEU A 335 8.96 36.84 -4.85
CA LEU A 335 8.55 35.57 -4.25
C LEU A 335 9.65 34.51 -4.50
N PRO A 336 9.98 33.66 -3.51
CA PRO A 336 10.99 32.62 -3.71
C PRO A 336 10.40 31.45 -4.52
N GLU A 337 10.93 31.26 -5.72
CA GLU A 337 10.88 29.98 -6.43
C GLU A 337 11.68 28.94 -5.64
N LYS A 338 11.00 27.95 -5.03
CA LYS A 338 11.48 26.58 -4.77
C LYS A 338 10.46 25.77 -3.95
N GLU A 339 9.37 25.37 -4.59
CA GLU A 339 8.69 24.11 -4.27
C GLU A 339 8.47 23.35 -5.58
N ASP A 340 8.49 22.01 -5.51
CA ASP A 340 8.12 21.06 -6.58
C ASP A 340 9.14 20.67 -7.67
N ALA A 341 10.44 20.61 -7.38
CA ALA A 341 11.38 19.84 -8.23
C ALA A 341 11.51 18.35 -7.84
N ALA A 342 11.14 17.98 -6.61
CA ALA A 342 11.35 16.62 -6.08
C ALA A 342 10.24 15.63 -6.47
N GLY A 343 8.96 16.04 -6.38
CA GLY A 343 7.82 15.16 -6.70
C GLY A 343 7.68 14.84 -8.20
N LEU A 344 8.15 15.73 -9.08
CA LEU A 344 8.09 15.54 -10.55
C LEU A 344 9.07 14.48 -11.07
N ARG A 345 10.22 14.27 -10.41
CA ARG A 345 11.16 13.18 -10.74
C ARG A 345 10.64 11.82 -10.29
N GLU A 346 9.94 11.76 -9.14
CA GLU A 346 9.44 10.49 -8.57
C GLU A 346 8.35 9.81 -9.41
N VAL A 347 7.47 10.56 -10.09
CA VAL A 347 6.40 9.98 -10.93
C VAL A 347 6.97 9.31 -12.19
N GLY A 348 8.00 9.90 -12.80
CA GLY A 348 8.68 9.34 -13.97
C GLY A 348 9.38 8.02 -13.64
N ASP A 349 10.14 8.00 -12.53
CA ASP A 349 10.87 6.83 -12.04
C ASP A 349 9.91 5.70 -11.61
N SER A 350 8.79 6.03 -10.94
CA SER A 350 7.80 5.03 -10.51
C SER A 350 7.14 4.29 -11.68
N ILE A 351 6.83 4.98 -12.79
CA ILE A 351 6.22 4.36 -13.97
C ILE A 351 7.20 3.39 -14.66
N GLU A 352 8.50 3.71 -14.67
CA GLU A 352 9.52 2.85 -15.24
C GLU A 352 9.72 1.57 -14.41
N CYS A 353 9.74 1.70 -13.07
CA CYS A 353 9.75 0.55 -12.16
C CYS A 353 8.56 -0.39 -12.43
N HIS A 354 7.34 0.14 -12.59
CA HIS A 354 6.15 -0.69 -12.83
C HIS A 354 6.22 -1.52 -14.12
N LEU A 355 6.76 -0.95 -15.21
CA LEU A 355 6.91 -1.68 -16.47
C LEU A 355 7.99 -2.76 -16.39
N ALA A 356 9.10 -2.49 -15.68
CA ALA A 356 10.15 -3.47 -15.45
C ALA A 356 9.64 -4.65 -14.60
N ASP A 357 8.93 -4.35 -13.51
CA ASP A 357 8.29 -5.37 -12.66
C ASP A 357 7.28 -6.21 -13.47
N MET A 358 6.44 -5.55 -14.29
CA MET A 358 5.50 -6.25 -15.17
C MET A 358 6.20 -7.18 -16.15
N LEU A 359 7.31 -6.74 -16.75
CA LEU A 359 8.10 -7.56 -17.68
C LEU A 359 8.67 -8.78 -16.98
N GLN A 360 9.18 -8.63 -15.75
CA GLN A 360 9.67 -9.74 -14.94
C GLN A 360 8.56 -10.74 -14.63
N GLN A 361 7.42 -10.27 -14.13
CA GLN A 361 6.24 -11.11 -13.82
C GLN A 361 5.77 -11.89 -15.05
N LEU A 362 5.58 -11.22 -16.20
CA LEU A 362 5.19 -11.88 -17.45
C LEU A 362 6.24 -12.86 -17.96
N THR A 363 7.52 -12.60 -17.72
CA THR A 363 8.60 -13.51 -18.11
C THR A 363 8.56 -14.79 -17.28
N ALA A 364 8.32 -14.69 -15.96
CA ALA A 364 8.14 -15.85 -15.08
C ALA A 364 6.96 -16.72 -15.53
N VAL A 365 5.78 -16.11 -15.69
CA VAL A 365 4.56 -16.81 -16.13
C VAL A 365 4.74 -17.50 -17.47
N ASN A 366 5.30 -16.80 -18.47
CA ASN A 366 5.51 -17.40 -19.79
C ASN A 366 6.53 -18.55 -19.76
N SER A 367 7.54 -18.47 -18.89
CA SER A 367 8.55 -19.53 -18.72
C SER A 367 7.98 -20.78 -18.04
N ALA A 368 6.95 -20.62 -17.19
CA ALA A 368 6.23 -21.73 -16.56
C ALA A 368 5.32 -22.50 -17.54
N LYS A 369 5.15 -22.01 -18.78
CA LYS A 369 4.33 -22.62 -19.84
C LYS A 369 2.94 -23.08 -19.34
N PRO A 370 2.11 -22.16 -18.82
CA PRO A 370 0.91 -22.50 -18.06
C PRO A 370 -0.14 -23.28 -18.87
N SER A 371 -0.10 -23.20 -20.21
CA SER A 371 -0.98 -23.94 -21.10
C SER A 371 -0.53 -25.37 -21.43
N GLU A 372 0.68 -25.77 -21.02
CA GLU A 372 1.26 -27.10 -21.27
C GLU A 372 1.21 -28.00 -20.01
N ARG A 373 0.60 -27.54 -18.92
CA ARG A 373 0.47 -28.32 -17.68
C ARG A 373 -0.45 -29.54 -17.90
N THR A 374 -0.12 -30.65 -17.26
CA THR A 374 -0.86 -31.92 -17.35
C THR A 374 -2.32 -31.77 -16.88
N ALA A 375 -2.56 -30.95 -15.86
CA ALA A 375 -3.89 -30.57 -15.40
C ALA A 375 -3.96 -29.05 -15.28
N VAL A 376 -4.78 -28.42 -16.11
CA VAL A 376 -5.04 -26.97 -16.08
C VAL A 376 -6.27 -26.71 -15.21
N ARG A 377 -6.09 -26.01 -14.10
CA ARG A 377 -7.14 -25.63 -13.13
C ARG A 377 -7.26 -24.11 -13.06
N GLN A 378 -7.63 -23.50 -14.19
CA GLN A 378 -7.67 -22.02 -14.31
C GLN A 378 -8.56 -21.34 -13.27
N GLU A 379 -9.62 -22.01 -12.82
CA GLU A 379 -10.54 -21.50 -11.77
C GLU A 379 -9.82 -21.31 -10.42
N GLU A 380 -8.83 -22.14 -10.10
CA GLU A 380 -8.03 -21.98 -8.87
C GLU A 380 -7.08 -20.78 -8.95
N ALA A 381 -6.84 -20.24 -10.16
CA ALA A 381 -6.05 -19.03 -10.35
C ALA A 381 -6.84 -17.72 -10.28
N GLU A 382 -8.18 -17.81 -10.21
CA GLU A 382 -9.05 -16.64 -10.16
C GLU A 382 -8.93 -15.95 -8.80
N ASP A 383 -8.72 -14.63 -8.82
CA ASP A 383 -8.67 -13.78 -7.63
C ASP A 383 -9.49 -12.50 -7.86
N PRO A 384 -10.78 -12.50 -7.50
CA PRO A 384 -11.64 -11.32 -7.62
C PRO A 384 -11.19 -10.13 -6.76
N ALA A 385 -10.40 -10.36 -5.70
CA ALA A 385 -9.83 -9.25 -4.92
C ALA A 385 -8.80 -8.46 -5.74
N CYS A 386 -8.25 -9.05 -6.80
CA CYS A 386 -7.27 -8.44 -7.68
C CYS A 386 -7.86 -7.62 -8.85
N ILE A 387 -9.19 -7.46 -8.94
CA ILE A 387 -9.83 -6.69 -10.01
C ILE A 387 -9.24 -5.27 -10.09
N PRO A 388 -8.87 -4.78 -11.29
CA PRO A 388 -8.35 -3.42 -11.48
C PRO A 388 -9.40 -2.40 -11.07
N ILE A 389 -8.98 -1.37 -10.32
CA ILE A 389 -9.86 -0.26 -9.94
C ILE A 389 -10.32 0.52 -11.18
N PHE A 390 -9.38 0.83 -12.09
CA PHE A 390 -9.65 1.56 -13.31
C PHE A 390 -9.12 0.82 -14.53
N TRP A 391 -9.93 0.79 -15.58
CA TRP A 391 -9.54 0.33 -16.92
C TRP A 391 -10.21 1.22 -17.98
N VAL A 392 -9.67 1.21 -19.20
CA VAL A 392 -10.26 1.89 -20.35
C VAL A 392 -11.44 1.06 -20.84
N SER A 393 -12.65 1.58 -20.63
CA SER A 393 -13.89 0.92 -21.00
C SER A 393 -14.29 1.19 -22.46
N LYS A 394 -13.92 2.37 -22.99
CA LYS A 394 -14.13 2.80 -24.38
C LYS A 394 -12.95 3.65 -24.84
N TRP A 395 -12.67 3.66 -26.14
CA TRP A 395 -11.62 4.49 -26.73
C TRP A 395 -11.95 4.83 -28.18
N VAL A 396 -11.41 5.95 -28.66
CA VAL A 396 -11.57 6.41 -30.03
C VAL A 396 -10.25 7.01 -30.52
N ASP A 397 -9.85 6.60 -31.71
CA ASP A 397 -8.59 7.01 -32.32
C ASP A 397 -8.83 8.09 -33.39
N TYR A 398 -8.46 9.32 -33.05
CA TYR A 398 -8.40 10.46 -33.96
C TYR A 398 -6.99 11.07 -33.96
N SER A 399 -5.96 10.22 -33.83
CA SER A 399 -4.56 10.67 -33.72
C SER A 399 -4.07 11.47 -34.93
N ASP A 400 -4.67 11.28 -36.10
CA ASP A 400 -4.30 12.03 -37.30
C ASP A 400 -4.56 13.53 -37.17
N LYS A 401 -5.48 13.94 -36.29
CA LYS A 401 -5.88 15.34 -36.14
C LYS A 401 -5.82 15.88 -34.71
N TYR A 402 -6.19 15.06 -33.74
CA TYR A 402 -6.53 15.54 -32.40
C TYR A 402 -5.83 14.76 -31.29
N GLY A 403 -5.74 13.44 -31.42
CA GLY A 403 -5.20 12.55 -30.39
C GLY A 403 -6.12 11.37 -30.10
N LEU A 404 -5.89 10.71 -28.97
CA LEU A 404 -6.66 9.55 -28.53
C LEU A 404 -7.65 9.95 -27.42
N GLY A 405 -8.94 9.74 -27.67
CA GLY A 405 -9.99 9.86 -26.66
C GLY A 405 -10.22 8.51 -25.96
N TYR A 406 -10.43 8.52 -24.65
CA TYR A 406 -10.72 7.32 -23.88
C TYR A 406 -11.74 7.61 -22.77
N GLN A 407 -12.51 6.59 -22.40
CA GLN A 407 -13.40 6.60 -21.25
C GLN A 407 -12.96 5.49 -20.29
N LEU A 408 -12.84 5.83 -19.01
CA LEU A 408 -12.57 4.89 -17.92
C LEU A 408 -13.84 4.13 -17.50
N CYS A 409 -13.70 3.11 -16.67
CA CYS A 409 -14.82 2.31 -16.19
C CYS A 409 -15.78 3.06 -15.25
N ASP A 410 -15.34 4.14 -14.61
CA ASP A 410 -16.16 5.04 -13.78
C ASP A 410 -16.91 6.11 -14.62
N ASN A 411 -16.80 6.03 -15.94
CA ASN A 411 -17.31 6.98 -16.95
C ASN A 411 -16.55 8.31 -17.07
N SER A 412 -15.47 8.51 -16.31
CA SER A 412 -14.57 9.65 -16.53
C SER A 412 -13.93 9.57 -17.92
N VAL A 413 -13.77 10.72 -18.58
CA VAL A 413 -13.31 10.80 -19.98
C VAL A 413 -12.00 11.56 -20.04
N GLY A 414 -11.02 11.01 -20.74
CA GLY A 414 -9.75 11.66 -20.98
C GLY A 414 -9.39 11.75 -22.46
N VAL A 415 -8.54 12.72 -22.77
CA VAL A 415 -7.93 12.88 -24.09
C VAL A 415 -6.43 13.04 -23.92
N LEU A 416 -5.65 12.23 -24.63
CA LEU A 416 -4.22 12.45 -24.85
C LEU A 416 -4.06 13.13 -26.20
N PHE A 417 -3.70 14.41 -26.20
CA PHE A 417 -3.57 15.21 -27.40
C PHE A 417 -2.22 14.96 -28.09
N ASN A 418 -2.15 15.27 -29.39
CA ASN A 418 -0.92 15.14 -30.18
C ASN A 418 0.21 16.05 -29.70
N ASP A 419 -0.11 17.15 -29.01
CA ASP A 419 0.86 18.02 -28.35
C ASP A 419 1.35 17.44 -27.01
N SER A 420 1.12 16.15 -26.73
CA SER A 420 1.51 15.45 -25.49
C SER A 420 0.88 15.99 -24.19
N THR A 421 -0.07 16.91 -24.28
CA THR A 421 -0.88 17.33 -23.12
C THR A 421 -2.06 16.40 -22.92
N ARG A 422 -2.64 16.42 -21.72
CA ARG A 422 -3.79 15.57 -21.38
C ARG A 422 -4.86 16.41 -20.71
N LEU A 423 -6.11 16.09 -20.99
CA LEU A 423 -7.26 16.66 -20.28
C LEU A 423 -8.18 15.51 -19.87
N ILE A 424 -8.51 15.45 -18.59
CA ILE A 424 -9.45 14.48 -18.02
C ILE A 424 -10.65 15.25 -17.45
N MET A 425 -11.85 14.79 -17.75
CA MET A 425 -13.11 15.21 -17.16
C MET A 425 -13.64 14.08 -16.30
N TYR A 426 -13.97 14.41 -15.06
CA TYR A 426 -14.52 13.45 -14.12
C TYR A 426 -15.98 13.10 -14.47
N ASN A 427 -16.50 12.03 -13.87
CA ASN A 427 -17.87 11.57 -14.08
C ASN A 427 -18.94 12.63 -13.72
N ASP A 428 -18.64 13.57 -12.81
CA ASP A 428 -19.52 14.71 -12.49
C ASP A 428 -19.77 15.65 -13.68
N GLY A 429 -18.93 15.57 -14.72
CA GLY A 429 -19.00 16.38 -15.92
C GLY A 429 -18.59 17.84 -15.76
N ASP A 430 -18.08 18.23 -14.60
CA ASP A 430 -17.66 19.61 -14.29
C ASP A 430 -16.20 19.68 -13.83
N SER A 431 -15.72 18.72 -13.04
CA SER A 431 -14.33 18.71 -12.62
C SER A 431 -13.41 18.34 -13.79
N LEU A 432 -12.30 19.04 -13.90
CA LEU A 432 -11.27 18.88 -14.93
C LEU A 432 -9.89 18.74 -14.31
N GLN A 433 -9.08 17.85 -14.87
CA GLN A 433 -7.64 17.74 -14.61
C GLN A 433 -6.90 17.95 -15.92
N TYR A 434 -6.07 18.97 -15.97
CA TYR A 434 -5.19 19.26 -17.10
C TYR A 434 -3.76 18.87 -16.73
N ILE A 435 -3.06 18.21 -17.65
CA ILE A 435 -1.69 17.75 -17.47
C ILE A 435 -0.86 18.26 -18.64
N GLU A 436 0.16 19.04 -18.32
CA GLU A 436 1.08 19.61 -19.29
C GLU A 436 2.12 18.57 -19.78
N GLN A 437 2.92 18.95 -20.78
CA GLN A 437 3.96 18.08 -21.35
C GLN A 437 5.02 17.68 -20.32
N ASN A 438 5.33 18.57 -19.39
CA ASN A 438 6.25 18.33 -18.27
C ASN A 438 5.61 17.54 -17.10
N ASN A 439 4.38 17.05 -17.28
CA ASN A 439 3.56 16.40 -16.26
C ASN A 439 3.13 17.30 -15.09
N THR A 440 3.25 18.62 -15.21
CA THR A 440 2.61 19.54 -14.26
C THR A 440 1.10 19.38 -14.36
N GLU A 441 0.46 19.19 -13.22
CA GLU A 441 -0.97 19.00 -13.14
C GLU A 441 -1.69 20.26 -12.64
N SER A 442 -2.86 20.53 -13.20
CA SER A 442 -3.74 21.62 -12.76
C SER A 442 -5.19 21.14 -12.71
N TYR A 443 -5.94 21.65 -11.75
CA TYR A 443 -7.32 21.25 -11.49
C TYR A 443 -8.26 22.44 -11.68
N PHE A 444 -9.31 22.24 -12.47
CA PHE A 444 -10.28 23.27 -12.82
C PHE A 444 -11.70 22.73 -12.72
N THR A 445 -12.67 23.64 -12.75
CA THR A 445 -14.04 23.30 -13.16
C THR A 445 -14.23 23.71 -14.61
N VAL A 446 -15.24 23.19 -15.32
CA VAL A 446 -15.58 23.63 -16.68
C VAL A 446 -15.83 25.14 -16.71
N ARG A 447 -16.31 25.72 -15.60
CA ARG A 447 -16.61 27.16 -15.47
C ARG A 447 -15.38 28.01 -15.14
N SER A 448 -14.41 27.48 -14.40
CA SER A 448 -13.22 28.21 -13.93
C SER A 448 -11.96 27.97 -14.77
N CYS A 449 -12.07 27.19 -15.84
CA CYS A 449 -10.94 26.82 -16.68
C CYS A 449 -10.43 28.02 -17.53
N PRO A 450 -9.11 28.16 -17.71
CA PRO A 450 -8.54 29.19 -18.60
C PRO A 450 -9.08 29.09 -20.03
N SER A 451 -9.35 30.24 -20.65
CA SER A 451 -9.91 30.32 -22.01
C SER A 451 -9.04 29.65 -23.08
N ALA A 452 -7.73 29.57 -22.85
CA ALA A 452 -6.78 28.85 -23.70
C ALA A 452 -7.13 27.36 -23.89
N LEU A 453 -7.82 26.74 -22.92
CA LEU A 453 -8.19 25.32 -22.95
C LEU A 453 -9.57 25.07 -23.57
N ASN A 454 -10.32 26.11 -23.95
CA ASN A 454 -11.70 25.96 -24.46
C ASN A 454 -11.81 25.01 -25.65
N LYS A 455 -10.87 25.08 -26.61
CA LYS A 455 -10.86 24.16 -27.77
C LYS A 455 -10.68 22.70 -27.34
N LYS A 456 -9.78 22.44 -26.38
CA LYS A 456 -9.51 21.09 -25.83
C LYS A 456 -10.72 20.56 -25.06
N ILE A 457 -11.39 21.42 -24.29
CA ILE A 457 -12.62 21.06 -23.58
C ILE A 457 -13.75 20.71 -24.56
N THR A 458 -13.96 21.50 -25.60
CA THR A 458 -14.98 21.23 -26.62
C THR A 458 -14.75 19.87 -27.28
N LEU A 459 -13.50 19.59 -27.64
CA LEU A 459 -13.13 18.31 -28.24
C LEU A 459 -13.30 17.14 -27.26
N LEU A 460 -12.95 17.32 -25.98
CA LEU A 460 -13.21 16.33 -24.94
C LEU A 460 -14.71 16.04 -24.79
N LYS A 461 -15.57 17.06 -24.83
CA LYS A 461 -17.04 16.90 -24.82
C LYS A 461 -17.53 16.13 -26.04
N TYR A 462 -16.95 16.40 -27.21
CA TYR A 462 -17.26 15.65 -28.43
C TYR A 462 -16.91 14.16 -28.28
N PHE A 463 -15.70 13.85 -27.83
CA PHE A 463 -15.29 12.46 -27.55
C PHE A 463 -16.23 11.79 -26.55
N ARG A 464 -16.58 12.48 -25.46
CA ARG A 464 -17.51 11.98 -24.44
C ARG A 464 -18.86 11.60 -25.06
N ASN A 465 -19.48 12.50 -25.83
CA ASN A 465 -20.78 12.26 -26.44
C ASN A 465 -20.72 11.10 -27.43
N TYR A 466 -19.71 11.11 -28.32
CA TYR A 466 -19.50 10.04 -29.30
C TYR A 466 -19.35 8.67 -28.64
N MET A 467 -18.49 8.55 -27.62
CA MET A 467 -18.31 7.29 -26.90
C MET A 467 -19.57 6.85 -26.15
N SER A 468 -20.35 7.79 -25.62
CA SER A 468 -21.61 7.50 -24.95
C SER A 468 -22.65 6.93 -25.91
N GLU A 469 -22.76 7.51 -27.11
CA GLU A 469 -23.80 7.19 -28.09
C GLU A 469 -23.48 5.96 -28.94
N HIS A 470 -22.20 5.71 -29.26
CA HIS A 470 -21.83 4.74 -30.30
C HIS A 470 -21.06 3.52 -29.81
N LEU A 471 -20.58 3.52 -28.57
CA LEU A 471 -19.69 2.46 -28.09
C LEU A 471 -20.25 1.74 -26.86
N LEU A 472 -20.11 0.41 -26.86
CA LEU A 472 -20.45 -0.43 -25.72
C LEU A 472 -19.36 -0.36 -24.65
N LYS A 473 -19.77 -0.33 -23.38
CA LYS A 473 -18.86 -0.25 -22.23
C LYS A 473 -18.28 -1.62 -21.91
N ALA A 474 -16.95 -1.77 -21.99
CA ALA A 474 -16.28 -2.99 -21.55
C ALA A 474 -16.32 -3.12 -20.02
N GLY A 475 -16.71 -4.29 -19.50
CA GLY A 475 -16.84 -4.54 -18.06
C GLY A 475 -18.09 -3.89 -17.43
N ALA A 476 -19.16 -3.66 -18.20
CA ALA A 476 -20.39 -3.02 -17.70
C ALA A 476 -21.07 -3.76 -16.53
N ASN A 477 -20.84 -5.07 -16.42
CA ASN A 477 -21.41 -5.92 -15.37
C ASN A 477 -20.58 -5.96 -14.08
N ILE A 478 -19.41 -5.30 -14.05
CA ILE A 478 -18.57 -5.23 -12.86
C ILE A 478 -19.06 -4.09 -11.96
N THR A 479 -19.49 -4.46 -10.77
CA THR A 479 -19.83 -3.50 -9.70
C THR A 479 -18.54 -2.95 -9.08
N PRO A 480 -18.33 -1.62 -9.05
CA PRO A 480 -17.23 -1.03 -8.29
C PRO A 480 -17.27 -1.45 -6.83
N ARG A 481 -16.11 -1.66 -6.20
CA ARG A 481 -16.06 -1.92 -4.76
C ARG A 481 -16.19 -0.60 -4.01
N GLU A 482 -16.80 -0.65 -2.84
CA GLU A 482 -16.83 0.50 -1.94
C GLU A 482 -15.40 0.97 -1.62
N GLY A 483 -15.16 2.28 -1.65
CA GLY A 483 -13.85 2.90 -1.46
C GLY A 483 -13.00 3.01 -2.73
N ASP A 484 -13.33 2.35 -3.83
CA ASP A 484 -12.60 2.47 -5.11
C ASP A 484 -12.74 3.89 -5.70
N GLU A 485 -13.82 4.61 -5.38
CA GLU A 485 -14.05 6.01 -5.75
C GLU A 485 -13.01 6.99 -5.18
N LEU A 486 -12.33 6.60 -4.09
CA LEU A 486 -11.27 7.38 -3.47
C LEU A 486 -9.95 7.26 -4.23
N ALA A 487 -9.82 6.29 -5.15
CA ALA A 487 -8.60 6.13 -5.92
C ALA A 487 -8.39 7.31 -6.90
N ARG A 488 -7.14 7.72 -7.08
CA ARG A 488 -6.81 8.76 -8.05
C ARG A 488 -7.04 8.24 -9.46
N LEU A 489 -7.71 9.04 -10.30
CA LEU A 489 -7.93 8.66 -11.69
C LEU A 489 -6.58 8.49 -12.40
N PRO A 490 -6.33 7.34 -13.03
CA PRO A 490 -5.20 7.23 -13.93
C PRO A 490 -5.49 8.01 -15.20
N TYR A 491 -4.43 8.46 -15.85
CA TYR A 491 -4.48 9.06 -17.17
C TYR A 491 -3.62 8.26 -18.14
N LEU A 492 -3.95 8.34 -19.42
CA LEU A 492 -3.18 7.68 -20.47
C LEU A 492 -1.81 8.34 -20.63
N CYS A 493 -0.75 7.61 -20.30
CA CYS A 493 0.63 8.06 -20.49
C CYS A 493 1.03 8.01 -21.96
N THR A 494 0.78 6.86 -22.60
CA THR A 494 1.12 6.58 -24.00
C THR A 494 0.26 5.44 -24.55
N TRP A 495 0.24 5.30 -25.86
CA TRP A 495 -0.42 4.22 -26.57
C TRP A 495 0.26 3.99 -27.92
N PHE A 496 0.06 2.80 -28.48
CA PHE A 496 0.38 2.51 -29.87
C PHE A 496 -0.47 1.37 -30.39
N ARG A 497 -0.52 1.23 -31.71
CA ARG A 497 -1.22 0.15 -32.40
C ARG A 497 -0.25 -0.82 -33.06
N THR A 498 -0.66 -2.07 -33.14
CA THR A 498 -0.08 -3.09 -34.01
C THR A 498 -1.13 -3.53 -35.04
N ARG A 499 -0.80 -4.52 -35.86
CA ARG A 499 -1.79 -5.16 -36.74
C ARG A 499 -2.88 -5.93 -35.97
N SER A 500 -2.60 -6.32 -34.72
CA SER A 500 -3.45 -7.24 -33.95
C SER A 500 -4.18 -6.59 -32.79
N ALA A 501 -3.64 -5.49 -32.23
CA ALA A 501 -4.19 -4.87 -31.03
C ALA A 501 -3.82 -3.39 -30.90
N ILE A 502 -4.55 -2.68 -30.02
CA ILE A 502 -4.14 -1.41 -29.44
C ILE A 502 -3.62 -1.63 -28.01
N ILE A 503 -2.51 -0.96 -27.68
CA ILE A 503 -1.86 -1.02 -26.38
C ILE A 503 -2.02 0.34 -25.72
N LEU A 504 -2.52 0.35 -24.49
CA LEU A 504 -2.82 1.54 -23.69
C LEU A 504 -2.05 1.44 -22.37
N HIS A 505 -1.23 2.44 -22.04
CA HIS A 505 -0.46 2.47 -20.80
C HIS A 505 -0.90 3.64 -19.92
N LEU A 506 -1.38 3.32 -18.72
CA LEU A 506 -1.93 4.27 -17.75
C LEU A 506 -0.90 4.69 -16.71
N SER A 507 -1.09 5.87 -16.11
CA SER A 507 -0.18 6.45 -15.11
C SER A 507 -0.06 5.68 -13.80
N ASN A 508 -0.99 4.78 -13.51
CA ASN A 508 -0.90 3.85 -12.37
C ASN A 508 -0.09 2.57 -12.70
N GLY A 509 0.59 2.52 -13.85
CA GLY A 509 1.35 1.35 -14.32
C GLY A 509 0.50 0.28 -15.02
N THR A 510 -0.82 0.45 -15.11
CA THR A 510 -1.68 -0.51 -15.80
C THR A 510 -1.41 -0.52 -17.30
N VAL A 511 -1.23 -1.70 -17.87
CA VAL A 511 -1.14 -1.90 -19.32
C VAL A 511 -2.37 -2.65 -19.78
N GLN A 512 -3.14 -2.04 -20.67
CA GLN A 512 -4.32 -2.66 -21.28
C GLN A 512 -4.09 -2.90 -22.77
N ILE A 513 -4.45 -4.10 -23.23
CA ILE A 513 -4.32 -4.54 -24.61
C ILE A 513 -5.71 -4.95 -25.10
N ASN A 514 -6.20 -4.29 -26.14
CA ASN A 514 -7.48 -4.62 -26.76
C ASN A 514 -7.21 -5.20 -28.16
N PHE A 515 -7.58 -6.48 -28.35
CA PHE A 515 -7.36 -7.20 -29.60
C PHE A 515 -8.48 -6.93 -30.61
N PHE A 516 -8.12 -6.80 -31.89
CA PHE A 516 -9.08 -6.42 -32.93
C PHE A 516 -9.86 -7.59 -33.51
N GLN A 517 -9.22 -8.76 -33.63
CA GLN A 517 -9.77 -9.91 -34.36
C GLN A 517 -10.95 -10.57 -33.63
N ASP A 518 -10.83 -10.72 -32.31
CA ASP A 518 -11.76 -11.46 -31.46
C ASP A 518 -12.35 -10.59 -30.34
N HIS A 519 -12.03 -9.29 -30.33
CA HIS A 519 -12.48 -8.31 -29.33
C HIS A 519 -12.12 -8.63 -27.87
N THR A 520 -11.29 -9.62 -27.60
CA THR A 520 -10.80 -9.92 -26.25
C THR A 520 -9.88 -8.82 -25.73
N LYS A 521 -9.70 -8.76 -24.41
CA LYS A 521 -8.88 -7.73 -23.75
C LYS A 521 -8.06 -8.34 -22.62
N VAL A 522 -6.87 -7.79 -22.44
CA VAL A 522 -5.98 -8.10 -21.32
C VAL A 522 -5.69 -6.80 -20.59
N ILE A 523 -5.86 -6.77 -19.27
CA ILE A 523 -5.52 -5.66 -18.40
C ILE A 523 -4.53 -6.18 -17.36
N LEU A 524 -3.32 -5.63 -17.36
CA LEU A 524 -2.20 -6.04 -16.49
C LEU A 524 -1.99 -5.01 -15.40
N CYS A 525 -1.98 -5.46 -14.15
CA CYS A 525 -1.78 -4.63 -12.97
C CYS A 525 -0.51 -5.08 -12.23
N PRO A 526 0.61 -4.36 -12.39
CA PRO A 526 1.91 -4.83 -11.90
C PRO A 526 1.99 -4.87 -10.38
N LEU A 527 1.37 -3.89 -9.71
CA LEU A 527 1.32 -3.81 -8.24
C LEU A 527 0.57 -4.98 -7.60
N MET A 528 -0.38 -5.58 -8.32
CA MET A 528 -1.17 -6.72 -7.83
C MET A 528 -0.65 -8.05 -8.36
N ALA A 529 0.38 -8.03 -9.22
CA ALA A 529 0.85 -9.17 -9.99
C ALA A 529 -0.32 -9.97 -10.59
N ALA A 530 -1.26 -9.27 -11.22
CA ALA A 530 -2.52 -9.83 -11.68
C ALA A 530 -2.83 -9.44 -13.13
N VAL A 531 -3.58 -10.32 -13.79
CA VAL A 531 -4.12 -10.11 -15.13
C VAL A 531 -5.63 -10.25 -15.11
N THR A 532 -6.33 -9.28 -15.67
CA THR A 532 -7.74 -9.42 -16.00
C THR A 532 -7.89 -9.73 -17.47
N TYR A 533 -8.66 -10.76 -17.77
CA TYR A 533 -8.96 -11.21 -19.12
C TYR A 533 -10.45 -11.05 -19.39
N ILE A 534 -10.77 -10.33 -20.46
CA ILE A 534 -12.13 -10.20 -20.98
C ILE A 534 -12.19 -11.03 -22.25
N ASP A 535 -12.94 -12.12 -22.22
CA ASP A 535 -13.03 -13.07 -23.34
C ASP A 535 -14.03 -12.61 -24.42
N GLU A 536 -14.23 -13.44 -25.44
CA GLU A 536 -15.16 -13.17 -26.55
C GLU A 536 -16.62 -13.08 -26.09
N LYS A 537 -16.98 -13.79 -25.02
CA LYS A 537 -18.30 -13.76 -24.38
C LYS A 537 -18.47 -12.54 -23.47
N ARG A 538 -17.41 -11.76 -23.29
CA ARG A 538 -17.30 -10.61 -22.37
C ARG A 538 -17.34 -11.01 -20.90
N ASP A 539 -17.00 -12.27 -20.60
CA ASP A 539 -16.74 -12.69 -19.23
C ASP A 539 -15.48 -11.97 -18.74
N PHE A 540 -15.59 -11.31 -17.60
CA PHE A 540 -14.53 -10.52 -16.99
C PHE A 540 -13.99 -11.30 -15.80
N ARG A 541 -12.77 -11.85 -15.93
CA ARG A 541 -12.15 -12.66 -14.88
C ARG A 541 -10.75 -12.17 -14.59
N THR A 542 -10.40 -12.12 -13.31
CA THR A 542 -9.08 -11.66 -12.86
C THR A 542 -8.32 -12.81 -12.23
N TYR A 543 -7.05 -12.94 -12.59
CA TYR A 543 -6.18 -14.03 -12.18
C TYR A 543 -4.89 -13.48 -11.58
N LYS A 544 -4.42 -14.08 -10.49
CA LYS A 544 -3.06 -13.85 -9.99
C LYS A 544 -2.05 -14.55 -10.90
N LEU A 545 -1.01 -13.85 -11.31
CA LEU A 545 0.04 -14.38 -12.19
C LEU A 545 0.75 -15.58 -11.54
N SER A 546 1.03 -15.51 -10.25
CA SER A 546 1.62 -16.63 -9.48
C SER A 546 0.70 -17.86 -9.45
N LEU A 547 -0.61 -17.68 -9.38
CA LEU A 547 -1.55 -18.80 -9.41
C LEU A 547 -1.72 -19.35 -10.83
N ILE A 548 -1.59 -18.53 -11.88
CA ILE A 548 -1.47 -19.03 -13.25
C ILE A 548 -0.21 -19.88 -13.40
N GLU A 549 0.90 -19.44 -12.81
CA GLU A 549 2.14 -20.24 -12.78
C GLU A 549 1.90 -21.60 -12.14
N GLU A 550 1.16 -21.67 -11.02
CA GLU A 550 0.91 -22.89 -10.24
C GLU A 550 -0.20 -23.80 -10.81
N HIS A 551 -1.30 -23.24 -11.29
CA HIS A 551 -2.50 -24.00 -11.69
C HIS A 551 -2.70 -24.06 -13.21
N GLY A 552 -1.94 -23.28 -13.97
CA GLY A 552 -2.05 -23.20 -15.42
C GLY A 552 -3.22 -22.34 -15.91
N CYS A 553 -3.28 -22.14 -17.22
CA CYS A 553 -4.38 -21.42 -17.86
C CYS A 553 -4.64 -21.92 -19.29
N CYS A 554 -5.76 -21.50 -19.88
CA CYS A 554 -6.13 -21.87 -21.23
C CYS A 554 -5.11 -21.36 -22.26
N LYS A 555 -5.01 -22.06 -23.40
CA LYS A 555 -4.07 -21.75 -24.49
C LYS A 555 -4.21 -20.31 -24.99
N GLU A 556 -5.44 -19.80 -24.99
CA GLU A 556 -5.74 -18.46 -25.45
C GLU A 556 -5.17 -17.39 -24.51
N LEU A 557 -5.45 -17.47 -23.20
CA LEU A 557 -4.89 -16.55 -22.21
C LEU A 557 -3.36 -16.62 -22.19
N ALA A 558 -2.78 -17.83 -22.25
CA ALA A 558 -1.33 -18.00 -22.36
C ALA A 558 -0.76 -17.32 -23.63
N SER A 559 -1.46 -17.39 -24.75
CA SER A 559 -1.09 -16.68 -25.98
C SER A 559 -1.12 -15.16 -25.80
N ARG A 560 -2.15 -14.63 -25.13
CA ARG A 560 -2.24 -13.19 -24.85
C ARG A 560 -1.15 -12.71 -23.90
N LEU A 561 -0.78 -13.51 -22.89
CA LEU A 561 0.30 -13.21 -21.95
C LEU A 561 1.67 -13.19 -22.63
N ARG A 562 1.91 -14.09 -23.60
CA ARG A 562 3.11 -14.02 -24.45
C ARG A 562 3.15 -12.76 -25.29
N TYR A 563 2.05 -12.43 -25.95
CA TYR A 563 1.93 -11.20 -26.73
C TYR A 563 2.13 -9.96 -25.86
N ALA A 564 1.53 -9.95 -24.67
CA ALA A 564 1.62 -8.84 -23.73
C ALA A 564 3.06 -8.60 -23.27
N ARG A 565 3.83 -9.66 -22.98
CA ARG A 565 5.26 -9.55 -22.64
C ARG A 565 6.03 -8.76 -23.71
N THR A 566 5.85 -9.12 -24.98
CA THR A 566 6.50 -8.44 -26.11
C THR A 566 6.06 -6.96 -26.20
N MET A 567 4.80 -6.65 -25.91
CA MET A 567 4.31 -5.27 -25.94
C MET A 567 4.87 -4.44 -24.78
N VAL A 568 5.02 -5.03 -23.59
CA VAL A 568 5.62 -4.37 -22.41
C VAL A 568 7.12 -4.10 -22.66
N GLU A 569 7.83 -5.06 -23.24
CA GLU A 569 9.23 -4.87 -23.66
C GLU A 569 9.37 -3.72 -24.67
N LYS A 570 8.44 -3.63 -25.64
CA LYS A 570 8.39 -2.52 -26.60
C LYS A 570 8.15 -1.17 -25.89
N LEU A 571 7.22 -1.11 -24.92
CA LEU A 571 6.97 0.10 -24.12
C LEU A 571 8.24 0.59 -23.41
N LEU A 572 9.00 -0.31 -22.80
CA LEU A 572 10.28 -0.01 -22.14
C LEU A 572 11.32 0.52 -23.14
N SER A 573 11.50 -0.15 -24.27
CA SER A 573 12.49 0.24 -25.30
C SER A 573 12.18 1.59 -25.95
N SER A 574 10.90 1.94 -26.11
CA SER A 574 10.48 3.20 -26.74
C SER A 574 10.81 4.43 -25.89
N LYS A 575 10.88 4.28 -24.56
CA LYS A 575 11.21 5.38 -23.65
C LYS A 575 12.71 5.63 -23.51
N SER A 576 13.53 4.57 -23.54
CA SER A 576 15.00 4.70 -23.46
C SER A 576 15.63 5.35 -24.70
N GLY A 577 14.97 5.26 -25.86
CA GLY A 577 15.39 5.94 -27.09
C GLY A 577 15.28 7.47 -27.06
N SER A 578 14.38 8.04 -26.26
CA SER A 578 14.17 9.49 -26.18
C SER A 578 15.27 10.21 -25.37
N ALA A 579 16.05 9.47 -24.57
CA ALA A 579 17.18 10.00 -23.80
C ALA A 579 18.49 10.07 -24.61
N ARG A 580 18.60 9.39 -25.75
CA ARG A 580 19.83 9.30 -26.56
C ARG A 580 19.99 10.34 -27.68
N VAL A 581 19.03 11.26 -27.85
CA VAL A 581 19.05 12.25 -28.96
C VAL A 581 19.49 13.66 -28.50
N LYS A 582 19.96 13.84 -27.26
CA LYS A 582 20.54 15.11 -26.79
C LYS A 582 22.04 15.00 -26.47
N SER A 583 22.83 14.51 -27.43
CA SER A 583 24.30 14.62 -27.36
C SER A 583 24.97 14.53 -28.75
N SER A 584 24.57 15.39 -29.69
CA SER A 584 25.35 15.76 -30.88
C SER A 584 24.55 16.70 -31.77
N VAL A 585 24.71 18.01 -31.56
CA VAL A 585 25.30 19.01 -32.49
C VAL A 585 25.52 20.28 -31.66
#